data_AF-A0AAZ1Y1I7-F1
#
_entry.id   AF-A0AAZ1Y1I7-F1
#
_cell.length_a   1.000
_cell.length_b   1.000
_cell.length_c   1.000
_cell.angle_alpha   90.00
_cell.angle_beta   90.00
_cell.angle_gamma   90.00
#
_symmetry.space_group_name_H-M   'P 1'
#
loop_
_entity.id
_entity.type
_entity.pdbx_description
1 polymer ?
#
loop_
_entity_poly.entity_id
_entity_poly.type
_entity_poly.pdbx_seq_one_letter_code
_entity_poly.pdbx_strand_id
1 'polypeptide(L)'
;MITVLGAYGAHKESKVALIMSLVYTVIGCWLMLITGIQAAIIRPQLRGIGVETFSEFVPLDKSSTYVRNMTEDIQKQFHCCGLFSYNDWENIPDSCVCSQEEEKEGKCQTVKNNTFMLQRKSVYTKTCFPTIMDYIQFDYNIILVVSFTVAILALLGMILSSIMIHQLYYPNRPTIMISMMPPKYKELHNAPAC
;
A
#
# COMPACT_ATOMS: atom_id res chain seq x y z
N MET A 1 13.41 -10.76 -11.28
CA MET A 1 14.73 -10.54 -11.91
C MET A 1 15.84 -10.28 -10.90
N ILE A 2 15.68 -9.31 -9.97
CA ILE A 2 16.68 -9.03 -8.91
C ILE A 2 16.97 -10.29 -8.07
N THR A 3 15.93 -11.02 -7.65
CA THR A 3 16.06 -12.27 -6.88
C THR A 3 16.82 -13.38 -7.62
N VAL A 4 16.62 -13.51 -8.93
CA VAL A 4 17.28 -14.52 -9.77
C VAL A 4 18.76 -14.18 -9.96
N LEU A 5 19.09 -12.90 -10.19
CA LEU A 5 20.48 -12.45 -10.30
C LEU A 5 21.23 -12.58 -8.97
N GLY A 6 20.57 -12.26 -7.85
CA GLY A 6 21.11 -12.49 -6.51
C GLY A 6 21.37 -13.96 -6.24
N ALA A 7 20.40 -14.85 -6.51
CA ALA A 7 20.56 -16.28 -6.29
C ALA A 7 21.62 -16.91 -7.21
N TYR A 8 21.63 -16.53 -8.50
CA TYR A 8 22.65 -16.97 -9.45
C TYR A 8 24.04 -16.46 -9.07
N GLY A 9 24.14 -15.19 -8.68
CA GLY A 9 25.38 -14.57 -8.23
C GLY A 9 25.95 -15.24 -6.97
N ALA A 10 25.08 -15.62 -6.02
CA ALA A 10 25.48 -16.35 -4.82
C ALA A 10 25.92 -17.78 -5.14
N HIS A 11 25.15 -18.52 -5.95
CA HIS A 11 25.46 -19.91 -6.28
C HIS A 11 26.72 -20.05 -7.16
N LYS A 12 26.92 -19.14 -8.11
CA LYS A 12 28.07 -19.19 -9.04
C LYS A 12 29.24 -18.30 -8.62
N GLU A 13 29.18 -17.70 -7.42
CA GLU A 13 30.19 -16.76 -6.91
C GLU A 13 30.52 -15.64 -7.92
N SER A 14 29.53 -15.25 -8.73
CA SER A 14 29.73 -14.31 -9.83
C SER A 14 29.63 -12.87 -9.32
N LYS A 15 30.78 -12.23 -9.18
CA LYS A 15 30.92 -10.82 -8.74
C LYS A 15 30.03 -9.87 -9.54
N VAL A 16 29.99 -10.03 -10.86
CA VAL A 16 29.20 -9.15 -11.76
C VAL A 16 27.70 -9.27 -11.47
N ALA A 17 27.18 -10.49 -11.30
CA ALA A 17 25.76 -10.71 -11.01
C ALA A 17 25.35 -10.10 -9.65
N LEU A 18 26.23 -10.21 -8.65
CA LEU A 18 26.01 -9.63 -7.32
C LEU A 18 26.04 -8.10 -7.33
N ILE A 19 27.00 -7.49 -8.03
CA ILE A 19 27.08 -6.03 -8.18
C ILE A 19 25.84 -5.50 -8.90
N MET A 20 25.40 -6.16 -9.98
CA MET A 20 24.18 -5.78 -10.68
C MET A 20 22.95 -5.85 -9.77
N SER A 21 22.78 -6.96 -9.04
CA SER A 21 21.69 -7.11 -8.07
C SER A 21 21.71 -6.03 -6.97
N LEU A 22 22.91 -5.66 -6.49
CA LEU A 22 23.10 -4.61 -5.50
C LEU A 22 22.67 -3.25 -6.06
N VAL A 23 23.10 -2.89 -7.26
CA VAL A 23 22.74 -1.62 -7.93
C VAL A 23 21.22 -1.50 -8.09
N TYR A 24 20.54 -2.54 -8.57
CA TYR A 24 19.08 -2.52 -8.70
C TYR A 24 18.38 -2.39 -7.34
N THR A 25 18.90 -3.03 -6.30
CA THR A 25 18.34 -2.94 -4.95
C THR A 25 18.47 -1.53 -4.38
N VAL A 26 19.61 -0.86 -4.60
CA VAL A 26 19.83 0.54 -4.18
C VAL A 26 18.88 1.49 -4.89
N ILE A 27 18.76 1.37 -6.23
CA ILE A 27 17.85 2.21 -7.02
C ILE A 27 16.40 2.00 -6.57
N GLY A 28 15.98 0.74 -6.40
CA GLY A 28 14.64 0.41 -5.92
C GLY A 28 14.38 0.97 -4.53
N CYS A 29 15.33 0.85 -3.60
CA CYS A 29 15.23 1.42 -2.27
C CYS A 29 15.04 2.95 -2.32
N TRP A 30 15.83 3.63 -3.15
CA TRP A 30 15.72 5.08 -3.34
C TRP A 30 14.33 5.50 -3.83
N LEU A 31 13.79 4.83 -4.86
CA LEU A 31 12.45 5.11 -5.38
C LEU A 31 11.36 4.86 -4.32
N MET A 32 11.45 3.76 -3.59
CA MET A 32 10.50 3.43 -2.53
C MET A 32 10.53 4.47 -1.42
N LEU A 33 11.72 4.93 -0.99
CA LEU A 33 11.85 5.98 0.02
C LEU A 33 11.17 7.29 -0.42
N ILE A 34 11.33 7.70 -1.67
CA ILE A 34 10.63 8.90 -2.20
C ILE A 34 9.12 8.72 -2.06
N THR A 35 8.57 7.60 -2.54
CA THR A 35 7.13 7.34 -2.48
C THR A 35 6.62 7.20 -1.05
N GLY A 36 7.37 6.54 -0.17
CA GLY A 36 7.01 6.33 1.23
C GLY A 36 7.02 7.63 2.03
N ILE A 37 8.01 8.50 1.82
CA ILE A 37 8.07 9.82 2.46
C ILE A 37 6.89 10.69 1.99
N GLN A 38 6.62 10.71 0.68
CA GLN A 38 5.51 11.49 0.15
C GLN A 38 4.17 10.98 0.69
N ALA A 39 3.98 9.66 0.76
CA ALA A 39 2.80 9.06 1.38
C ALA A 39 2.67 9.44 2.86
N ALA A 40 3.78 9.50 3.61
CA ALA A 40 3.79 9.84 5.03
C ALA A 40 3.36 11.28 5.27
N ILE A 41 3.81 12.20 4.42
CA ILE A 41 3.48 13.63 4.51
C ILE A 41 2.02 13.88 4.12
N ILE A 42 1.55 13.26 3.05
CA ILE A 42 0.18 13.48 2.53
C ILE A 42 -0.87 12.83 3.41
N ARG A 43 -0.62 11.62 3.94
CA ARG A 43 -1.58 10.83 4.72
C ARG A 43 -2.36 11.64 5.79
N PRO A 44 -1.71 12.40 6.71
CA PRO A 44 -2.44 13.16 7.72
C PRO A 44 -3.30 14.31 7.15
N GLN A 45 -3.00 14.75 5.93
CA GLN A 45 -3.68 15.86 5.26
C GLN A 45 -4.74 15.41 4.25
N LEU A 46 -4.86 14.09 3.99
CA LEU A 46 -5.71 13.53 2.93
C LEU A 46 -7.14 14.03 2.97
N ARG A 47 -7.79 14.04 4.15
CA ARG A 47 -9.17 14.51 4.26
C ARG A 47 -9.31 15.99 3.95
N GLY A 48 -8.34 16.82 4.34
CA GLY A 48 -8.37 18.26 4.06
C GLY A 48 -8.22 18.55 2.56
N ILE A 49 -7.19 17.96 1.94
CA ILE A 49 -6.93 18.04 0.50
C ILE A 49 -8.13 17.47 -0.28
N GLY A 50 -8.69 16.36 0.21
CA GLY A 50 -9.88 15.75 -0.35
C GLY A 50 -11.07 16.69 -0.34
N VAL A 51 -11.37 17.38 0.77
CA VAL A 51 -12.50 18.34 0.79
C VAL A 51 -12.31 19.42 -0.27
N GLU A 52 -11.10 20.00 -0.37
CA GLU A 52 -10.78 21.03 -1.35
C GLU A 52 -10.97 20.52 -2.79
N THR A 53 -10.36 19.39 -3.13
CA THR A 53 -10.40 18.81 -4.48
C THR A 53 -11.80 18.36 -4.87
N PHE A 54 -12.52 17.69 -3.98
CA PHE A 54 -13.84 17.15 -4.31
C PHE A 54 -14.93 18.24 -4.35
N SER A 55 -14.72 19.37 -3.67
CA SER A 55 -15.65 20.51 -3.72
C SER A 55 -15.71 21.15 -5.11
N GLU A 56 -14.65 21.05 -5.91
CA GLU A 56 -14.61 21.57 -7.28
C GLU A 56 -15.56 20.82 -8.23
N PHE A 57 -15.99 19.60 -7.86
CA PHE A 57 -16.90 18.79 -8.67
C PHE A 57 -18.39 19.04 -8.39
N VAL A 58 -18.72 19.84 -7.38
CA VAL A 58 -20.10 20.15 -7.02
C VAL A 58 -20.52 21.49 -7.68
N PRO A 59 -21.71 21.59 -8.31
CA PRO A 59 -22.73 20.55 -8.45
C PRO A 59 -22.38 19.46 -9.47
N LEU A 60 -22.69 18.22 -9.12
CA LEU A 60 -22.30 17.02 -9.86
C LEU A 60 -22.94 16.94 -11.25
N ASP A 61 -24.12 17.54 -11.45
CA ASP A 61 -24.79 17.64 -12.75
C ASP A 61 -23.97 18.43 -13.79
N LYS A 62 -23.17 19.42 -13.33
CA LYS A 62 -22.37 20.31 -14.18
C LYS A 62 -20.94 19.83 -14.35
N SER A 63 -20.54 18.81 -13.60
CA SER A 63 -19.25 18.17 -13.73
C SER A 63 -19.13 17.38 -15.03
N SER A 64 -17.89 17.04 -15.39
CA SER A 64 -17.62 16.22 -16.58
C SER A 64 -18.38 14.89 -16.54
N THR A 65 -18.70 14.34 -17.71
CA THR A 65 -19.38 13.04 -17.82
C THR A 65 -18.61 11.92 -17.12
N TYR A 66 -17.28 11.99 -17.11
CA TYR A 66 -16.42 11.06 -16.39
C TYR A 66 -16.66 11.12 -14.88
N VAL A 67 -16.59 12.31 -14.28
CA VAL A 67 -16.81 12.51 -12.83
C VAL A 67 -18.22 12.08 -12.44
N ARG A 68 -19.21 12.43 -13.26
CA ARG A 68 -20.59 12.02 -13.04
C ARG A 68 -20.75 10.51 -13.01
N ASN A 69 -20.27 9.82 -14.05
CA ASN A 69 -20.36 8.35 -14.14
C ASN A 69 -19.62 7.67 -13.00
N MET A 70 -18.40 8.12 -12.69
CA MET A 70 -17.62 7.60 -11.57
C MET A 70 -18.35 7.78 -10.24
N THR A 71 -18.98 8.94 -10.02
CA THR A 71 -19.74 9.19 -8.79
C THR A 71 -20.96 8.27 -8.71
N GLU A 72 -21.70 8.08 -9.81
CA GLU A 72 -22.83 7.15 -9.83
C GLU A 72 -22.41 5.70 -9.57
N ASP A 73 -21.26 5.26 -10.08
CA ASP A 73 -20.73 3.92 -9.82
C ASP A 73 -20.33 3.74 -8.36
N ILE A 74 -19.66 4.74 -7.76
CA ILE A 74 -19.35 4.78 -6.33
C ILE A 74 -20.64 4.73 -5.50
N GLN A 75 -21.67 5.49 -5.86
CA GLN A 75 -22.96 5.51 -5.16
C GLN A 75 -23.63 4.12 -5.16
N LYS A 76 -23.63 3.43 -6.31
CA LYS A 76 -24.14 2.05 -6.43
C LYS A 76 -23.32 1.07 -5.60
N GLN A 77 -21.99 1.20 -5.62
CA GLN A 77 -21.08 0.27 -4.96
C GLN A 77 -21.10 0.42 -3.42
N PHE A 78 -21.23 1.65 -2.92
CA PHE A 78 -21.06 1.97 -1.51
C PHE A 78 -22.33 2.43 -0.80
N HIS A 79 -23.47 2.39 -1.49
CA HIS A 79 -24.79 2.73 -0.97
C HIS A 79 -24.77 4.10 -0.27
N CYS A 80 -24.31 5.11 -1.02
CA CYS A 80 -24.20 6.49 -0.58
C CYS A 80 -24.82 7.42 -1.65
N CYS A 81 -25.10 8.68 -1.30
CA CYS A 81 -25.63 9.66 -2.23
C CYS A 81 -24.94 11.01 -2.10
N GLY A 82 -24.45 11.52 -3.22
CA GLY A 82 -23.66 12.75 -3.29
C GLY A 82 -22.26 12.60 -2.69
N LEU A 83 -21.40 13.59 -2.93
CA LEU A 83 -20.07 13.62 -2.33
C LEU A 83 -20.20 14.03 -0.86
N PHE A 84 -20.77 15.21 -0.61
CA PHE A 84 -20.99 15.81 0.69
C PHE A 84 -22.46 15.85 1.09
N SER A 85 -23.39 15.81 0.13
CA SER A 85 -24.83 15.79 0.36
C SER A 85 -25.59 15.32 -0.88
N TYR A 86 -26.82 14.79 -0.71
CA TYR A 86 -27.71 14.55 -1.85
C TYR A 86 -28.02 15.82 -2.66
N ASN A 87 -27.89 17.01 -2.03
CA ASN A 87 -28.03 18.32 -2.68
C ASN A 87 -26.87 18.67 -3.63
N ASP A 88 -25.82 17.86 -3.69
CA ASP A 88 -24.77 18.00 -4.69
C ASP A 88 -25.30 17.72 -6.11
N TRP A 89 -26.47 17.06 -6.19
CA TRP A 89 -27.24 16.86 -7.41
C TRP A 89 -28.39 17.86 -7.51
N GLU A 90 -28.49 18.53 -8.66
CA GLU A 90 -29.70 19.23 -9.09
C GLU A 90 -30.78 18.21 -9.49
N ASN A 91 -30.40 17.15 -10.22
CA ASN A 91 -31.28 16.04 -10.57
C ASN A 91 -30.75 14.74 -9.99
N ILE A 92 -31.37 14.28 -8.91
CA ILE A 92 -30.89 13.09 -8.18
C ILE A 92 -30.96 11.84 -9.09
N PRO A 93 -29.80 11.20 -9.39
CA PRO A 93 -29.74 10.03 -10.24
C PRO A 93 -30.27 8.78 -9.53
N ASP A 94 -30.61 7.75 -10.30
CA ASP A 94 -31.16 6.51 -9.73
C ASP A 94 -30.13 5.70 -8.94
N SER A 95 -28.83 5.97 -9.14
CA SER A 95 -27.75 5.42 -8.32
C SER A 95 -27.79 5.84 -6.85
N CYS A 96 -28.53 6.90 -6.51
CA CYS A 96 -28.78 7.32 -5.13
C CYS A 96 -29.99 6.63 -4.48
N VAL A 97 -30.84 5.95 -5.26
CA VAL A 97 -32.13 5.46 -4.80
C VAL A 97 -31.95 4.16 -4.02
N CYS A 98 -32.60 4.09 -2.87
CA CYS A 98 -32.57 2.92 -2.02
C CYS A 98 -33.51 1.81 -2.49
N SER A 99 -33.17 0.57 -2.14
CA SER A 99 -34.12 -0.53 -2.11
C SER A 99 -35.09 -0.41 -0.91
N GLN A 100 -36.23 -1.10 -0.99
CA GLN A 100 -37.20 -1.13 0.12
C GLN A 100 -36.63 -1.78 1.40
N GLU A 101 -35.68 -2.69 1.26
CA GLU A 101 -35.02 -3.34 2.39
C GLU A 101 -34.14 -2.35 3.14
N GLU A 102 -33.32 -1.58 2.41
CA GLU A 102 -32.44 -0.56 2.99
C GLU A 102 -33.22 0.58 3.64
N GLU A 103 -34.40 0.90 3.12
CA GLU A 103 -35.31 1.85 3.75
C GLU A 103 -35.82 1.34 5.11
N LYS A 104 -36.18 0.05 5.20
CA LYS A 104 -36.58 -0.59 6.48
C LYS A 104 -35.43 -0.66 7.48
N GLU A 105 -34.20 -0.77 6.98
CA GLU A 105 -32.98 -0.73 7.80
C GLU A 105 -32.61 0.69 8.27
N GLY A 106 -33.34 1.73 7.84
CA GLY A 106 -33.10 3.11 8.24
C GLY A 106 -31.87 3.75 7.58
N LYS A 107 -31.38 3.19 6.46
CA LYS A 107 -30.23 3.73 5.71
C LYS A 107 -30.60 4.91 4.80
N CYS A 108 -31.89 5.19 4.68
CA CYS A 108 -32.45 6.04 3.64
C CYS A 108 -33.27 7.17 4.22
N GLN A 109 -33.38 8.25 3.45
CA GLN A 109 -34.20 9.40 3.76
C GLN A 109 -35.06 9.77 2.56
N THR A 110 -36.30 10.17 2.82
CA THR A 110 -37.19 10.67 1.76
C THR A 110 -36.90 12.14 1.49
N VAL A 111 -36.51 12.45 0.26
CA VAL A 111 -36.22 13.81 -0.19
C VAL A 111 -37.21 14.24 -1.28
N LYS A 112 -37.47 15.55 -1.36
CA LYS A 112 -38.25 16.12 -2.47
C LYS A 112 -37.29 16.38 -3.62
N ASN A 113 -37.52 15.74 -4.77
CA ASN A 113 -36.74 16.02 -5.96
C ASN A 113 -37.23 17.35 -6.58
N ASN A 114 -36.30 18.22 -7.01
CA ASN A 114 -36.61 19.54 -7.57
C ASN A 114 -37.09 19.49 -9.04
N THR A 115 -37.34 18.29 -9.58
CA THR A 115 -37.89 18.13 -10.91
C THR A 115 -39.35 18.59 -10.96
N PHE A 116 -39.78 19.04 -12.16
CA PHE A 116 -41.10 19.64 -12.45
C PHE A 116 -42.30 18.79 -11.97
N MET A 117 -42.10 17.49 -11.80
CA MET A 117 -42.98 16.59 -11.07
C MET A 117 -42.42 16.42 -9.65
N LEU A 118 -43.10 16.97 -8.64
CA LEU A 118 -42.73 16.95 -7.21
C LEU A 118 -42.67 15.51 -6.64
N GLN A 119 -41.81 14.65 -7.18
CA GLN A 119 -41.66 13.26 -6.79
C GLN A 119 -40.77 13.17 -5.56
N ARG A 120 -41.28 12.44 -4.56
CA ARG A 120 -40.48 12.05 -3.41
C ARG A 120 -39.60 10.86 -3.83
N LYS A 121 -38.29 10.96 -3.65
CA LYS A 121 -37.35 9.85 -3.80
C LYS A 121 -36.81 9.42 -2.43
N SER A 122 -36.70 8.12 -2.20
CA SER A 122 -36.01 7.55 -1.04
C SER A 122 -34.55 7.34 -1.42
N VAL A 123 -33.63 8.07 -0.80
CA VAL A 123 -32.21 8.11 -1.17
C VAL A 123 -31.31 7.76 0.01
N TYR A 124 -30.10 7.27 -0.26
CA TYR A 124 -29.14 7.00 0.79
C TYR A 124 -28.84 8.24 1.64
N THR A 125 -28.95 8.10 2.95
CA THR A 125 -28.61 9.17 3.91
C THR A 125 -27.10 9.36 4.01
N LYS A 126 -26.35 8.28 3.78
CA LYS A 126 -24.88 8.26 3.82
C LYS A 126 -24.30 9.03 2.62
N THR A 127 -23.28 9.84 2.85
CA THR A 127 -22.54 10.57 1.81
C THR A 127 -21.31 9.78 1.35
N CYS A 128 -20.86 9.99 0.12
CA CYS A 128 -19.79 9.17 -0.45
C CYS A 128 -18.39 9.62 0.00
N PHE A 129 -18.19 10.91 0.29
CA PHE A 129 -16.87 11.46 0.60
C PHE A 129 -16.14 10.75 1.76
N PRO A 130 -16.76 10.49 2.93
CA PRO A 130 -16.08 9.78 4.01
C PRO A 130 -15.62 8.38 3.59
N THR A 131 -16.44 7.67 2.80
CA THR A 131 -16.11 6.32 2.32
C THR A 131 -14.92 6.36 1.37
N ILE A 132 -14.94 7.26 0.38
CA ILE A 132 -13.84 7.44 -0.57
C ILE A 132 -12.55 7.78 0.17
N MET A 133 -12.61 8.70 1.15
CA MET A 133 -11.44 9.09 1.92
C MET A 133 -10.88 7.95 2.78
N ASP A 134 -11.74 7.10 3.34
CA ASP A 134 -11.30 5.95 4.12
C ASP A 134 -10.56 4.92 3.24
N TYR A 135 -11.03 4.70 2.00
CA TYR A 135 -10.32 3.87 1.03
C TYR A 135 -8.96 4.45 0.63
N ILE A 136 -8.91 5.75 0.29
CA ILE A 136 -7.64 6.41 -0.05
C ILE A 136 -6.69 6.36 1.14
N GLN A 137 -7.16 6.66 2.35
CA GLN A 137 -6.33 6.59 3.55
C GLN A 137 -5.82 5.17 3.81
N PHE A 138 -6.61 4.15 3.52
CA PHE A 138 -6.18 2.76 3.60
C PHE A 138 -5.05 2.46 2.59
N ASP A 139 -5.18 2.90 1.34
CA ASP A 139 -4.15 2.69 0.32
C ASP A 139 -2.82 3.36 0.70
N TYR A 140 -2.86 4.59 1.23
CA TYR A 140 -1.67 5.26 1.76
C TYR A 140 -1.05 4.51 2.96
N ASN A 141 -1.87 3.89 3.82
CA ASN A 141 -1.37 3.04 4.90
C ASN A 141 -0.60 1.84 4.34
N ILE A 142 -1.15 1.18 3.33
CA ILE A 142 -0.51 0.03 2.67
C ILE A 142 0.82 0.44 2.06
N ILE A 143 0.87 1.56 1.32
CA ILE A 143 2.11 2.08 0.72
C ILE A 143 3.17 2.32 1.80
N LEU A 144 2.80 2.92 2.94
CA LEU A 144 3.72 3.16 4.05
C LEU A 144 4.29 1.88 4.64
N VAL A 145 3.43 0.91 4.95
CA VAL A 145 3.83 -0.36 5.55
C VAL A 145 4.72 -1.16 4.60
N VAL A 146 4.35 -1.21 3.31
CA VAL A 146 5.13 -1.89 2.28
C VAL A 146 6.48 -1.22 2.08
N SER A 147 6.52 0.12 1.98
CA SER A 147 7.76 0.87 1.83
C SER A 147 8.72 0.63 2.99
N PHE A 148 8.23 0.65 4.23
CA PHE A 148 9.07 0.40 5.39
C PHE A 148 9.61 -1.04 5.42
N THR A 149 8.77 -2.01 5.12
CA THR A 149 9.15 -3.43 5.06
C THR A 149 10.21 -3.67 3.99
N VAL A 150 10.01 -3.13 2.79
CA VAL A 150 10.95 -3.25 1.67
C VAL A 150 12.28 -2.56 1.99
N ALA A 151 12.26 -1.41 2.68
CA ALA A 151 13.48 -0.72 3.08
C ALA A 151 14.35 -1.59 4.02
N ILE A 152 13.74 -2.24 5.02
CA ILE A 152 14.46 -3.16 5.91
C ILE A 152 15.04 -4.34 5.14
N LEU A 153 14.25 -4.97 4.26
CA LEU A 153 14.71 -6.10 3.45
C LEU A 153 15.84 -5.70 2.49
N ALA A 154 15.75 -4.50 1.89
CA ALA A 154 16.80 -3.97 1.04
C ALA A 154 18.10 -3.74 1.81
N LEU A 155 18.04 -3.19 3.03
CA LEU A 155 19.21 -3.02 3.89
C LEU A 155 19.90 -4.37 4.19
N LEU A 156 19.12 -5.38 4.56
CA LEU A 156 19.65 -6.73 4.79
C LEU A 156 20.28 -7.30 3.51
N GLY A 157 19.61 -7.16 2.37
CA GLY A 157 20.12 -7.62 1.07
C GLY A 157 21.43 -6.91 0.67
N MET A 158 21.54 -5.61 0.92
CA MET A 158 22.75 -4.83 0.66
C MET A 158 23.91 -5.27 1.57
N ILE A 159 23.67 -5.51 2.86
CA ILE A 159 24.69 -5.98 3.80
C ILE A 159 25.21 -7.36 3.37
N LEU A 160 24.31 -8.32 3.12
CA LEU A 160 24.68 -9.67 2.72
C LEU A 160 25.44 -9.70 1.39
N SER A 161 24.96 -8.93 0.40
CA SER A 161 25.63 -8.82 -0.91
C SER A 161 27.03 -8.21 -0.77
N SER A 162 27.18 -7.17 0.06
CA SER A 162 28.47 -6.53 0.31
C SER A 162 29.46 -7.45 1.00
N ILE A 163 29.02 -8.22 2.01
CA ILE A 163 29.85 -9.22 2.70
C ILE A 163 30.34 -10.28 1.71
N MET A 164 29.45 -10.82 0.88
CA MET A 164 29.81 -11.84 -0.10
C MET A 164 30.77 -11.29 -1.15
N ILE A 165 30.52 -10.09 -1.70
CA ILE A 165 31.45 -9.44 -2.63
C ILE A 165 32.83 -9.26 -1.98
N HIS A 166 32.89 -8.82 -0.72
CA HIS A 166 34.15 -8.67 0.00
C HIS A 166 34.90 -10.00 0.16
N GLN A 167 34.19 -11.09 0.50
CA GLN A 167 34.78 -12.43 0.59
C GLN A 167 35.35 -12.89 -0.77
N LEU A 168 34.65 -12.63 -1.86
CA LEU A 168 35.10 -12.98 -3.21
C LEU A 168 36.29 -12.14 -3.70
N TYR A 169 36.48 -10.91 -3.19
CA TYR A 169 37.64 -10.08 -3.52
C TYR A 169 38.86 -10.37 -2.64
N TYR A 170 38.68 -10.78 -1.39
CA TYR A 170 39.75 -11.06 -0.43
C TYR A 170 39.67 -12.49 0.15
N PRO A 171 40.01 -13.52 -0.64
CA PRO A 171 39.86 -14.93 -0.23
C PRO A 171 40.78 -15.37 0.92
N ASN A 172 41.75 -14.54 1.35
CA ASN A 172 42.81 -14.91 2.30
C ASN A 172 42.67 -14.34 3.73
N ARG A 173 41.49 -13.89 4.17
CA ARG A 173 41.23 -13.72 5.62
C ARG A 173 40.55 -14.99 6.13
N PRO A 174 41.12 -15.71 7.11
CA PRO A 174 40.41 -16.84 7.71
C PRO A 174 39.10 -16.30 8.27
N THR A 175 38.00 -16.89 7.81
CA THR A 175 36.71 -16.81 8.47
C THR A 175 36.96 -17.00 9.95
N ILE A 176 36.40 -16.12 10.79
CA ILE A 176 36.22 -16.48 12.20
C ILE A 176 35.30 -17.71 12.16
N MET A 177 35.91 -18.89 12.06
CA MET A 177 35.24 -20.11 12.44
C MET A 177 34.88 -19.86 13.89
N ILE A 178 33.58 -19.84 14.16
CA ILE A 178 33.10 -20.31 15.46
C ILE A 178 33.54 -21.77 15.51
N SER A 179 34.82 -21.98 15.86
CA SER A 179 35.36 -23.28 16.20
C SER A 179 34.63 -23.62 17.48
N MET A 180 33.54 -24.38 17.36
CA MET A 180 33.11 -25.22 18.45
C MET A 180 34.25 -26.21 18.68
N MET A 181 35.23 -25.77 19.47
CA MET A 181 36.35 -26.60 19.90
C MET A 181 35.73 -27.80 20.63
N PRO A 182 35.91 -29.04 20.14
CA PRO A 182 35.37 -30.20 20.82
C PRO A 182 36.12 -30.37 22.16
N PRO A 183 35.43 -30.67 23.28
CA PRO A 183 36.06 -30.73 24.60
C PRO A 183 37.11 -31.83 24.65
N LYS A 184 38.28 -31.48 25.19
CA LYS A 184 39.53 -32.25 25.24
C LYS A 184 39.51 -33.39 26.28
N TYR A 185 38.41 -34.14 26.41
CA TYR A 185 38.28 -35.19 27.44
C TYR A 185 38.74 -36.58 26.99
N LYS A 186 39.07 -36.78 25.72
CA LYS A 186 39.42 -38.12 25.18
C LYS A 186 40.88 -38.56 25.43
N GLU A 187 41.73 -37.71 26.00
CA GLU A 187 43.13 -38.05 26.29
C GLU A 187 43.34 -38.74 27.65
N LEU A 188 42.29 -38.89 28.48
CA LEU A 188 42.43 -39.51 29.82
C LEU A 188 42.09 -41.01 29.86
N HIS A 189 41.67 -41.62 28.75
CA HIS A 189 41.23 -43.03 28.74
C HIS A 189 42.25 -44.06 28.27
N ASN A 190 43.44 -43.66 27.84
CA ASN A 190 44.50 -44.59 27.47
C ASN A 190 45.73 -44.40 28.34
N ALA A 191 45.58 -44.65 29.65
CA ALA A 191 46.72 -45.06 30.47
C ALA A 191 46.91 -46.58 30.26
N PRO A 192 48.10 -47.07 29.92
CA PRO A 192 48.34 -48.50 29.81
C PRO A 192 48.19 -49.14 31.20
N ALA A 193 47.25 -50.08 31.30
CA ALA A 193 47.23 -51.05 32.38
C ALA A 193 48.25 -52.14 32.05
N CYS A 194 49.20 -52.31 32.99
CA CYS A 194 50.22 -53.36 33.10
C CYS A 194 51.37 -53.35 32.08
#